data_AF-A0A9P3UVD1-F1
#
_entry.id   AF-A0A9P3UVD1-F1
#
_cell.length_a   1.000
_cell.length_b   1.000
_cell.length_c   1.000
_cell.angle_alpha   90.00
_cell.angle_beta   90.00
_cell.angle_gamma   90.00
#
_symmetry.space_group_name_H-M   'P 1'
#
loop_
_entity.id
_entity.type
_entity.pdbx_description
1 polymer ?
#
loop_
_entity_poly.entity_id
_entity_poly.type
_entity_poly.pdbx_seq_one_letter_code
_entity_poly.pdbx_strand_id
1 'polypeptide(L)'
;MVAERTITPCFASVPIPFSSSNSKKELQQIVFDALPDERKTSIRREDIIITSDAYRSIDTSPMSSPPPLPPSLYGVIAGGGSTRNTSSADLLELLEAKEEVVVSQRTWIEDLEMTAVQHSEEIKSYREVFKVQEEVMMVQSARFEALEGKFEAQGEQIKELSGEVAELKAVNAEQAETIRQQAETIRQQAETIRQQSARVDALLGVVGDHKHQIADLKNRMRESDEWVNKRQKVIDDLSAIVTSRGDALTTLQEKHDDLAQKFAQQVEWGKRLENDHDLLRREVDLHDHIVLRNLVDQAQQRLAAAAGLQASADDASASLTWRVHLRDAKDDEERLGVARKLVAAGPDGEESKAALELLESGARYFVVQHPSSIRKAGDGVAHGPLSHVQLHRIIERRSDEEQARIVILTDFVCRAK
;
A
#
# COMPACT_ATOMS: atom_id res chain seq x y z
N MET A 1 32.21 36.03 21.54
CA MET A 1 33.48 36.77 21.73
C MET A 1 34.00 37.12 20.35
N VAL A 2 34.27 38.40 20.06
CA VAL A 2 34.93 38.80 18.81
C VAL A 2 36.42 38.80 19.08
N ALA A 3 37.19 38.01 18.33
CA ALA A 3 38.64 37.99 18.41
C ALA A 3 39.19 38.90 17.31
N GLU A 4 39.84 40.01 17.70
CA GLU A 4 40.57 40.85 16.77
C GLU A 4 41.75 40.05 16.19
N ARG A 5 41.76 39.86 14.87
CA ARG A 5 42.87 39.20 14.17
C ARG A 5 43.90 40.24 13.78
N THR A 6 44.98 40.34 14.55
CA THR A 6 46.17 41.10 14.16
C THR A 6 46.79 40.48 12.90
N ILE A 7 46.72 41.15 11.76
CA ILE A 7 47.27 40.65 10.50
C ILE A 7 48.75 41.05 10.40
N THR A 8 49.65 40.09 10.60
CA THR A 8 51.08 40.28 10.36
C THR A 8 51.35 40.28 8.85
N PRO A 9 52.01 41.31 8.27
CA PRO A 9 52.31 41.34 6.84
C PRO A 9 53.37 40.28 6.48
N CYS A 10 53.01 39.31 5.66
CA CYS A 10 53.95 38.32 5.11
C CYS A 10 54.38 38.74 3.70
N PHE A 11 55.66 39.06 3.52
CA PHE A 11 56.25 39.28 2.21
C PHE A 11 56.60 37.95 1.55
N ALA A 12 56.22 37.77 0.28
CA ALA A 12 56.55 36.60 -0.51
C ALA A 12 57.02 37.04 -1.91
N SER A 13 58.27 36.76 -2.25
CA SER A 13 58.82 37.04 -3.58
C SER A 13 58.50 35.91 -4.54
N VAL A 14 57.60 36.17 -5.50
CA VAL A 14 57.30 35.26 -6.62
C VAL A 14 57.97 35.82 -7.88
N PRO A 15 58.85 35.08 -8.57
CA PRO A 15 59.39 35.50 -9.85
C PRO A 15 58.33 35.38 -10.95
N ILE A 16 57.95 36.50 -11.56
CA ILE A 16 56.94 36.55 -12.63
C ILE A 16 57.63 36.90 -13.96
N PRO A 17 57.40 36.16 -15.06
CA PRO A 17 57.88 36.56 -16.38
C PRO A 17 57.14 37.83 -16.85
N PHE A 18 57.85 38.95 -16.95
CA PHE A 18 57.29 40.21 -17.40
C PHE A 18 57.08 40.23 -18.92
N SER A 19 55.82 40.27 -19.36
CA SER A 19 55.44 40.81 -20.67
C SER A 19 54.99 42.25 -20.50
N SER A 20 55.44 43.14 -21.39
CA SER A 20 55.12 44.58 -21.36
C SER A 20 53.65 44.92 -21.65
N SER A 21 52.82 43.92 -21.96
CA SER A 21 51.39 44.03 -22.25
C SER A 21 50.46 43.84 -21.05
N ASN A 22 50.93 43.22 -19.97
CA ASN A 22 50.04 42.67 -18.95
C ASN A 22 49.46 43.76 -18.04
N SER A 23 48.14 43.82 -17.92
CA SER A 23 47.47 44.80 -17.06
C SER A 23 47.68 44.48 -15.58
N LYS A 24 47.58 45.50 -14.71
CA LYS A 24 47.63 45.33 -13.25
C LYS A 24 46.66 44.25 -12.74
N LYS A 25 45.48 44.13 -13.37
CA LYS A 25 44.48 43.12 -12.99
C LYS A 25 44.93 41.70 -13.32
N GLU A 26 45.62 41.48 -14.44
CA GLU A 26 46.14 40.16 -14.82
C GLU A 26 47.31 39.76 -13.93
N LEU A 27 48.22 40.69 -13.63
CA LEU A 27 49.31 40.45 -12.67
C LEU A 27 48.78 40.11 -11.26
N GLN A 28 47.74 40.82 -10.79
CA GLN A 28 47.06 40.48 -9.53
C GLN A 28 46.38 39.09 -9.58
N GLN A 29 45.88 38.65 -10.74
CA GLN A 29 45.30 37.31 -10.89
C GLN A 29 46.37 36.22 -10.83
N ILE A 30 47.47 36.39 -11.57
CA ILE A 30 48.61 35.45 -11.59
C ILE A 30 49.18 35.25 -10.18
N VAL A 31 49.34 36.33 -9.41
CA VAL A 31 49.78 36.26 -8.01
C VAL A 31 48.73 35.58 -7.11
N PHE A 32 47.44 35.85 -7.31
CA PHE A 32 46.36 35.23 -6.53
C PHE A 32 46.26 33.71 -6.77
N ASP A 33 46.36 33.27 -8.03
CA ASP A 33 46.26 31.85 -8.40
C ASP A 33 47.46 31.04 -7.90
N ALA A 34 48.64 31.66 -7.83
CA ALA A 34 49.86 31.08 -7.27
C ALA A 34 49.85 30.92 -5.73
N LEU A 35 48.85 31.45 -5.02
CA LEU A 35 48.72 31.22 -3.57
C LEU A 35 48.21 29.79 -3.27
N PRO A 36 48.64 29.16 -2.15
CA PRO A 36 48.01 27.96 -1.65
C PRO A 36 46.52 28.18 -1.35
N ASP A 37 45.66 27.22 -1.68
CA ASP A 37 44.20 27.38 -1.63
C ASP A 37 43.66 27.71 -0.22
N GLU A 38 44.35 27.23 0.83
CA GLU A 38 44.11 27.61 2.22
C GLU A 38 44.08 29.13 2.43
N ARG A 39 44.97 29.88 1.74
CA ARG A 39 45.09 31.34 1.84
C ARG A 39 44.15 32.10 0.91
N LYS A 40 43.72 31.50 -0.21
CA LYS A 40 42.71 32.10 -1.13
C LYS A 40 41.37 32.36 -0.44
N THR A 41 41.08 31.67 0.66
CA THR A 41 39.89 31.90 1.51
C THR A 41 39.93 33.19 2.34
N SER A 42 41.13 33.76 2.57
CA SER A 42 41.40 34.75 3.63
C SER A 42 42.02 36.06 3.13
N ILE A 43 42.30 36.18 1.83
CA ILE A 43 42.83 37.37 1.15
C ILE A 43 41.94 37.60 -0.07
N ARG A 44 41.60 38.85 -0.41
CA ARG A 44 40.90 39.17 -1.66
C ARG A 44 41.89 39.62 -2.74
N ARG A 45 41.53 39.44 -4.01
CA ARG A 45 42.39 39.81 -5.15
C ARG A 45 42.70 41.31 -5.17
N GLU A 46 41.77 42.13 -4.68
CA GLU A 46 41.90 43.59 -4.57
C GLU A 46 42.97 44.01 -3.55
N ASP A 47 43.21 43.19 -2.53
CA ASP A 47 44.16 43.46 -1.43
C ASP A 47 45.63 43.27 -1.85
N ILE A 48 45.88 42.66 -3.02
CA ILE A 48 47.23 42.39 -3.53
C ILE A 48 47.84 43.67 -4.10
N ILE A 49 48.72 44.31 -3.32
CA ILE A 49 49.52 45.47 -3.74
C ILE A 49 50.78 44.97 -4.48
N ILE A 50 50.95 45.41 -5.72
CA ILE A 50 52.16 45.18 -6.53
C ILE A 50 52.96 46.47 -6.58
N THR A 51 54.17 46.46 -6.03
CA THR A 51 55.15 47.55 -6.10
C THR A 51 56.17 47.29 -7.20
N SER A 52 56.60 48.34 -7.90
CA SER A 52 57.51 48.26 -9.05
C SER A 52 58.73 49.14 -8.81
N ASP A 53 59.88 48.53 -8.52
CA ASP A 53 61.15 49.22 -8.29
C ASP A 53 62.26 48.69 -9.21
N ALA A 54 63.01 49.62 -9.83
CA ALA A 54 64.24 49.39 -10.64
C ALA A 54 64.09 48.51 -11.92
N TYR A 55 65.02 48.46 -12.90
CA TYR A 55 65.89 49.45 -13.57
C TYR A 55 66.43 48.77 -14.88
N ARG A 56 66.93 49.42 -15.94
CA ARG A 56 67.22 50.84 -16.28
C ARG A 56 67.11 51.02 -17.82
N SER A 57 67.11 52.25 -18.33
CA SER A 57 67.40 52.55 -19.75
C SER A 57 68.91 52.76 -19.99
N ILE A 58 69.41 52.24 -21.11
CA ILE A 58 70.60 52.71 -21.86
C ILE A 58 70.21 52.69 -23.36
N ASP A 59 70.81 53.59 -24.14
CA ASP A 59 70.45 53.94 -25.53
C ASP A 59 71.72 53.87 -26.44
N THR A 60 71.63 54.35 -27.69
CA THR A 60 72.67 54.71 -28.67
C THR A 60 73.05 53.72 -29.79
N SER A 61 72.43 53.99 -30.96
CA SER A 61 73.06 54.40 -32.23
C SER A 61 74.01 53.49 -33.05
N PRO A 62 73.84 53.43 -34.39
CA PRO A 62 74.82 52.87 -35.35
C PRO A 62 75.68 53.95 -36.07
N MET A 63 76.96 53.64 -36.31
CA MET A 63 77.97 54.35 -37.12
C MET A 63 79.12 53.38 -37.48
N SER A 64 80.00 53.55 -38.48
CA SER A 64 80.03 54.33 -39.74
C SER A 64 81.28 53.93 -40.58
N SER A 65 81.31 54.22 -41.90
CA SER A 65 82.53 54.18 -42.78
C SER A 65 83.42 55.44 -42.60
N PRO A 66 84.50 55.75 -43.40
CA PRO A 66 85.17 55.11 -44.56
C PRO A 66 86.59 54.54 -44.17
N PRO A 67 87.82 54.82 -44.72
CA PRO A 67 88.38 55.75 -45.75
C PRO A 67 89.09 55.08 -46.98
N PRO A 68 89.72 55.83 -47.94
CA PRO A 68 90.36 55.28 -49.16
C PRO A 68 91.88 55.61 -49.40
N LEU A 69 92.37 55.24 -50.62
CA LEU A 69 93.64 55.52 -51.36
C LEU A 69 94.09 57.02 -51.38
N PRO A 70 95.29 57.48 -51.90
CA PRO A 70 96.16 57.00 -53.04
C PRO A 70 97.70 57.26 -52.80
N PRO A 71 98.63 57.66 -53.73
CA PRO A 71 98.71 57.68 -55.23
C PRO A 71 100.06 57.12 -55.81
N SER A 72 100.39 57.47 -57.08
CA SER A 72 101.59 57.07 -57.86
C SER A 72 102.55 58.23 -58.18
N LEU A 73 103.77 57.93 -58.70
CA LEU A 73 104.65 58.87 -59.43
C LEU A 73 105.67 58.14 -60.36
N TYR A 74 105.75 58.60 -61.62
CA TYR A 74 106.91 59.00 -62.45
C TYR A 74 108.35 58.49 -62.16
N GLY A 75 109.25 58.39 -63.15
CA GLY A 75 109.07 58.70 -64.58
C GLY A 75 110.32 58.61 -65.49
N VAL A 76 110.04 58.75 -66.79
CA VAL A 76 110.89 58.73 -68.01
C VAL A 76 112.00 59.80 -68.06
N ILE A 77 113.13 59.51 -68.76
CA ILE A 77 113.90 60.44 -69.62
C ILE A 77 114.76 59.65 -70.63
N ALA A 78 115.09 60.23 -71.80
CA ALA A 78 115.85 59.59 -72.88
C ALA A 78 116.64 60.58 -73.76
N GLY A 79 117.56 60.07 -74.60
CA GLY A 79 118.37 60.83 -75.58
C GLY A 79 119.79 61.16 -75.09
N GLY A 80 120.76 61.52 -75.93
CA GLY A 80 120.78 61.59 -77.41
C GLY A 80 122.02 62.37 -77.89
N GLY A 81 122.88 61.78 -78.72
CA GLY A 81 124.24 62.30 -78.99
C GLY A 81 124.36 63.40 -80.06
N SER A 82 125.59 63.92 -80.26
CA SER A 82 125.99 64.70 -81.45
C SER A 82 127.53 64.77 -81.60
N THR A 83 128.03 65.50 -82.61
CA THR A 83 129.43 65.47 -83.11
C THR A 83 130.06 66.87 -83.27
N ARG A 84 131.39 67.00 -83.18
CA ARG A 84 132.28 67.62 -84.22
C ARG A 84 133.77 67.77 -83.86
N ASN A 85 134.56 68.03 -84.90
CA ASN A 85 136.03 68.01 -85.02
C ASN A 85 136.77 69.21 -84.38
N THR A 86 138.05 69.02 -84.03
CA THR A 86 139.20 69.98 -83.99
C THR A 86 140.44 69.23 -83.42
N SER A 87 141.71 69.67 -83.47
CA SER A 87 142.49 70.40 -84.49
C SER A 87 144.02 70.35 -84.20
N SER A 88 144.65 69.18 -84.35
CA SER A 88 146.09 69.01 -84.67
C SER A 88 147.21 69.62 -83.79
N ALA A 89 146.95 70.28 -82.64
CA ALA A 89 147.99 70.97 -81.86
C ALA A 89 148.39 70.26 -80.54
N ASP A 90 147.42 69.84 -79.72
CA ASP A 90 147.63 69.60 -78.29
C ASP A 90 147.96 68.12 -77.94
N LEU A 91 148.88 67.51 -78.69
CA LEU A 91 149.16 66.07 -78.65
C LEU A 91 150.27 65.62 -77.68
N LEU A 92 150.77 66.50 -76.81
CA LEU A 92 151.90 66.22 -75.91
C LEU A 92 151.58 66.27 -74.41
N GLU A 93 150.49 66.91 -73.99
CA GLU A 93 150.01 66.96 -72.59
C GLU A 93 149.02 65.80 -72.28
N LEU A 94 148.57 65.09 -73.31
CA LEU A 94 147.51 64.08 -73.27
C LEU A 94 148.00 62.64 -72.98
N LEU A 95 149.24 62.49 -72.52
CA LEU A 95 149.86 61.20 -72.18
C LEU A 95 150.01 60.98 -70.68
N GLU A 96 150.41 61.98 -69.89
CA GLU A 96 150.51 61.84 -68.42
C GLU A 96 149.12 61.77 -67.77
N ALA A 97 148.16 62.60 -68.22
CA ALA A 97 146.77 62.55 -67.77
C ALA A 97 146.03 61.23 -68.08
N LYS A 98 146.65 60.29 -68.81
CA LYS A 98 146.08 58.99 -69.13
C LYS A 98 146.35 57.93 -68.07
N GLU A 99 147.41 58.07 -67.28
CA GLU A 99 147.81 57.05 -66.32
C GLU A 99 146.93 57.09 -65.05
N GLU A 100 146.60 58.29 -64.55
CA GLU A 100 145.62 58.46 -63.46
C GLU A 100 144.22 57.92 -63.83
N VAL A 101 143.76 58.14 -65.06
CA VAL A 101 142.45 57.65 -65.52
C VAL A 101 142.42 56.12 -65.56
N VAL A 102 143.50 55.46 -65.98
CA VAL A 102 143.58 53.99 -65.99
C VAL A 102 143.62 53.43 -64.57
N VAL A 103 144.34 54.08 -63.64
CA VAL A 103 144.34 53.68 -62.21
C VAL A 103 142.94 53.84 -61.60
N SER A 104 142.30 54.99 -61.80
CA SER A 104 140.96 55.28 -61.25
C SER A 104 139.85 54.40 -61.86
N GLN A 105 139.97 54.01 -63.14
CA GLN A 105 139.07 53.03 -63.73
C GLN A 105 139.28 51.63 -63.16
N ARG A 106 140.52 51.26 -62.82
CA ARG A 106 140.82 49.95 -62.24
C ARG A 106 140.24 49.79 -60.83
N THR A 107 140.44 50.79 -59.96
CA THR A 107 139.85 50.75 -58.61
C THR A 107 138.32 50.75 -58.66
N TRP A 108 137.71 51.47 -59.60
CA TRP A 108 136.24 51.46 -59.77
C TRP A 108 135.71 50.12 -60.28
N ILE A 109 136.47 49.38 -61.09
CA ILE A 109 136.13 48.02 -61.50
C ILE A 109 136.31 47.04 -60.33
N GLU A 110 137.40 47.14 -59.55
CA GLU A 110 137.65 46.29 -58.38
C GLU A 110 136.58 46.49 -57.29
N ASP A 111 136.16 47.74 -57.02
CA ASP A 111 135.01 48.04 -56.14
C ASP A 111 133.68 47.48 -56.69
N LEU A 112 133.44 47.56 -58.01
CA LEU A 112 132.24 46.99 -58.64
C LEU A 112 132.23 45.46 -58.60
N GLU A 113 133.36 44.79 -58.78
CA GLU A 113 133.47 43.34 -58.67
C GLU A 113 133.26 42.88 -57.22
N MET A 114 133.86 43.57 -56.23
CA MET A 114 133.59 43.34 -54.81
C MET A 114 132.11 43.54 -54.46
N THR A 115 131.50 44.62 -54.95
CA THR A 115 130.07 44.92 -54.75
C THR A 115 129.18 43.89 -55.43
N ALA A 116 129.53 43.40 -56.62
CA ALA A 116 128.80 42.36 -57.34
C ALA A 116 128.90 40.99 -56.64
N VAL A 117 130.07 40.64 -56.08
CA VAL A 117 130.24 39.43 -55.26
C VAL A 117 129.38 39.52 -54.00
N GLN A 118 129.43 40.65 -53.29
CA GLN A 118 128.64 40.87 -52.08
C GLN A 118 127.13 40.84 -52.35
N HIS A 119 126.64 41.51 -53.39
CA HIS A 119 125.25 41.38 -53.82
C HIS A 119 124.90 39.94 -54.25
N SER A 120 125.83 39.15 -54.79
CA SER A 120 125.57 37.73 -55.09
C SER A 120 125.41 36.88 -53.83
N GLU A 121 126.17 37.16 -52.77
CA GLU A 121 126.07 36.50 -51.47
C GLU A 121 124.77 36.90 -50.75
N GLU A 122 124.39 38.18 -50.82
CA GLU A 122 123.10 38.67 -50.34
C GLU A 122 121.94 38.03 -51.12
N ILE A 123 122.01 37.93 -52.45
CA ILE A 123 120.98 37.26 -53.27
C ILE A 123 120.88 35.76 -52.95
N LYS A 124 121.99 35.08 -52.60
CA LYS A 124 121.93 33.70 -52.06
C LYS A 124 121.24 33.68 -50.70
N SER A 125 121.62 34.58 -49.79
CA SER A 125 121.03 34.69 -48.45
C SER A 125 119.52 34.93 -48.52
N TYR A 126 119.08 35.92 -49.29
CA TYR A 126 117.66 36.19 -49.55
C TYR A 126 116.95 35.00 -50.19
N ARG A 127 117.60 34.22 -51.07
CA ARG A 127 117.01 33.02 -51.67
C ARG A 127 116.79 31.90 -50.66
N GLU A 128 117.73 31.66 -49.74
CA GLU A 128 117.54 30.67 -48.67
C GLU A 128 116.51 31.15 -47.63
N VAL A 129 116.49 32.46 -47.31
CA VAL A 129 115.42 33.05 -46.48
C VAL A 129 114.04 32.88 -47.16
N PHE A 130 113.96 33.06 -48.48
CA PHE A 130 112.71 32.87 -49.22
C PHE A 130 112.23 31.41 -49.18
N LYS A 131 113.14 30.43 -49.33
CA LYS A 131 112.79 29.00 -49.15
C LYS A 131 112.27 28.72 -47.74
N VAL A 132 112.95 29.21 -46.71
CA VAL A 132 112.52 29.00 -45.31
C VAL A 132 111.14 29.67 -45.08
N GLN A 133 110.89 30.82 -45.69
CA GLN A 133 109.59 31.49 -45.63
C GLN A 133 108.50 30.74 -46.41
N GLU A 134 108.84 30.12 -47.54
CA GLU A 134 107.96 29.25 -48.33
C GLU A 134 107.65 27.93 -47.59
N GLU A 135 108.64 27.29 -46.98
CA GLU A 135 108.47 26.12 -46.09
C GLU A 135 107.61 26.47 -44.86
N VAL A 136 107.82 27.64 -44.24
CA VAL A 136 106.99 28.13 -43.13
C VAL A 136 105.55 28.39 -43.59
N MET A 137 105.32 28.96 -44.77
CA MET A 137 103.97 29.10 -45.33
C MET A 137 103.32 27.75 -45.62
N MET A 138 104.05 26.79 -46.21
CA MET A 138 103.57 25.42 -46.47
C MET A 138 103.17 24.71 -45.17
N VAL A 139 103.99 24.79 -44.13
CA VAL A 139 103.70 24.22 -42.80
C VAL A 139 102.54 24.95 -42.11
N GLN A 140 102.39 26.27 -42.30
CA GLN A 140 101.25 27.02 -41.79
C GLN A 140 99.95 26.69 -42.53
N SER A 141 99.97 26.52 -43.86
CA SER A 141 98.81 26.10 -44.66
C SER A 141 98.35 24.70 -44.25
N ALA A 142 99.26 23.72 -44.25
CA ALA A 142 98.95 22.35 -43.81
C ALA A 142 98.46 22.29 -42.35
N ARG A 143 98.93 23.19 -41.48
CA ARG A 143 98.40 23.34 -40.10
C ARG A 143 97.01 23.98 -40.07
N PHE A 144 96.71 24.90 -40.97
CA PHE A 144 95.40 25.54 -41.09
C PHE A 144 94.37 24.55 -41.64
N GLU A 145 94.68 23.84 -42.72
CA GLU A 145 93.90 22.73 -43.29
C GLU A 145 93.62 21.65 -42.22
N ALA A 146 94.64 21.27 -41.43
CA ALA A 146 94.50 20.32 -40.33
C ALA A 146 93.81 20.87 -39.06
N LEU A 147 93.44 22.15 -39.04
CA LEU A 147 92.53 22.77 -38.06
C LEU A 147 91.13 22.91 -38.64
N GLU A 148 90.99 23.30 -39.90
CA GLU A 148 89.75 23.41 -40.64
C GLU A 148 89.02 22.05 -40.68
N GLY A 149 89.69 20.98 -41.10
CA GLY A 149 89.12 19.62 -41.06
C GLY A 149 88.79 19.11 -39.65
N LYS A 150 89.35 19.71 -38.58
CA LYS A 150 88.92 19.42 -37.19
C LYS A 150 87.69 20.23 -36.80
N PHE A 151 87.57 21.48 -37.23
CA PHE A 151 86.37 22.27 -37.06
C PHE A 151 85.18 21.68 -37.84
N GLU A 152 85.40 21.18 -39.05
CA GLU A 152 84.37 20.45 -39.82
C GLU A 152 83.92 19.17 -39.10
N ALA A 153 84.86 18.33 -38.65
CA ALA A 153 84.54 17.12 -37.90
C ALA A 153 83.79 17.41 -36.58
N GLN A 154 84.17 18.48 -35.87
CA GLN A 154 83.44 18.94 -34.68
C GLN A 154 82.06 19.54 -35.04
N GLY A 155 81.93 20.22 -36.18
CA GLY A 155 80.67 20.76 -36.68
C GLY A 155 79.65 19.67 -36.99
N GLU A 156 80.06 18.61 -37.69
CA GLU A 156 79.20 17.44 -37.93
C GLU A 156 78.86 16.69 -36.63
N GLN A 157 79.80 16.55 -35.68
CA GLN A 157 79.49 15.94 -34.38
C GLN A 157 78.50 16.78 -33.55
N ILE A 158 78.62 18.11 -33.57
CA ILE A 158 77.65 19.02 -32.91
C ILE A 158 76.27 18.92 -33.56
N LYS A 159 76.22 18.75 -34.88
CA LYS A 159 75.00 18.60 -35.68
C LYS A 159 74.32 17.25 -35.44
N GLU A 160 75.08 16.17 -35.30
CA GLU A 160 74.60 14.84 -34.88
C GLU A 160 73.99 14.88 -33.47
N LEU A 161 74.75 15.38 -32.48
CA LEU A 161 74.27 15.55 -31.09
C LEU A 161 73.06 16.50 -31.00
N SER A 162 72.98 17.53 -31.85
CA SER A 162 71.81 18.41 -31.93
C SER A 162 70.59 17.71 -32.53
N GLY A 163 70.79 16.67 -33.35
CA GLY A 163 69.74 15.76 -33.82
C GLY A 163 69.21 14.88 -32.70
N GLU A 164 70.09 14.17 -31.99
CA GLU A 164 69.73 13.34 -30.82
C GLU A 164 68.98 14.16 -29.76
N VAL A 165 69.46 15.36 -29.45
CA VAL A 165 68.81 16.28 -28.49
C VAL A 165 67.43 16.77 -28.98
N ALA A 166 67.19 16.85 -30.29
CA ALA A 166 65.88 17.17 -30.83
C ALA A 166 64.91 15.96 -30.75
N GLU A 167 65.39 14.76 -31.05
CA GLU A 167 64.62 13.52 -30.94
C GLU A 167 64.25 13.21 -29.47
N LEU A 168 65.21 13.30 -28.55
CA LEU A 168 64.95 13.14 -27.11
C LEU A 168 63.95 14.16 -26.56
N LYS A 169 63.92 15.39 -27.10
CA LYS A 169 62.89 16.39 -26.75
C LYS A 169 61.52 16.00 -27.29
N ALA A 170 61.42 15.46 -28.50
CA ALA A 170 60.16 14.99 -29.07
C ALA A 170 59.61 13.79 -28.28
N VAL A 171 60.43 12.79 -28.00
CA VAL A 171 60.06 11.61 -27.18
C VAL A 171 59.63 12.01 -25.77
N ASN A 172 60.34 12.94 -25.12
CA ASN A 172 59.95 13.43 -23.79
C ASN A 172 58.62 14.21 -23.82
N ALA A 173 58.31 14.94 -24.89
CA ALA A 173 57.03 15.62 -25.06
C ALA A 173 55.87 14.61 -25.27
N GLU A 174 56.07 13.56 -26.06
CA GLU A 174 55.11 12.47 -26.26
C GLU A 174 54.84 11.70 -24.95
N GLN A 175 55.90 11.41 -24.18
CA GLN A 175 55.78 10.79 -22.86
C GLN A 175 55.03 11.70 -21.88
N ALA A 176 55.29 13.01 -21.86
CA ALA A 176 54.59 13.96 -21.01
C ALA A 176 53.08 14.04 -21.32
N GLU A 177 52.69 14.04 -22.60
CA GLU A 177 51.28 14.01 -23.00
C GLU A 177 50.63 12.65 -22.68
N THR A 178 51.35 11.53 -22.85
CA THR A 178 50.88 10.20 -22.46
C THR A 178 50.60 10.12 -20.96
N ILE A 179 51.51 10.65 -20.12
CA ILE A 179 51.32 10.75 -18.66
C ILE A 179 50.11 11.64 -18.32
N ARG A 180 49.92 12.75 -19.04
CA ARG A 180 48.77 13.65 -18.85
C ARG A 180 47.43 12.95 -19.14
N GLN A 181 47.37 12.14 -20.21
CA GLN A 181 46.18 11.36 -20.57
C GLN A 181 45.90 10.24 -19.56
N GLN A 182 46.94 9.57 -19.05
CA GLN A 182 46.81 8.59 -17.96
C GLN A 182 46.30 9.22 -16.66
N ALA A 183 46.84 10.39 -16.28
CA ALA A 183 46.41 11.12 -15.09
C ALA A 183 44.93 11.55 -15.15
N GLU A 184 44.46 12.03 -16.30
CA GLU A 184 43.05 12.35 -16.51
C GLU A 184 42.15 11.09 -16.51
N THR A 185 42.62 9.98 -17.07
CA THR A 185 41.90 8.69 -17.01
C THR A 185 41.74 8.22 -15.56
N ILE A 186 42.80 8.32 -14.74
CA ILE A 186 42.77 7.99 -13.31
C ILE A 186 41.80 8.92 -12.55
N ARG A 187 41.78 10.22 -12.88
CA ARG A 187 40.84 11.19 -12.30
C ARG A 187 39.38 10.80 -12.56
N GLN A 188 39.05 10.41 -13.79
CA GLN A 188 37.70 9.99 -14.18
C GLN A 188 37.29 8.67 -13.51
N GLN A 189 38.22 7.72 -13.37
CA GLN A 189 37.99 6.48 -12.62
C GLN A 189 37.76 6.75 -11.12
N ALA A 190 38.55 7.62 -10.50
CA ALA A 190 38.38 7.99 -9.09
C ALA A 190 37.02 8.64 -8.79
N GLU A 191 36.55 9.53 -9.67
CA GLU A 191 35.21 10.14 -9.55
C GLU A 191 34.10 9.10 -9.79
N THR A 192 34.29 8.18 -10.74
CA THR A 192 33.34 7.07 -10.96
C THR A 192 33.21 6.19 -9.71
N ILE A 193 34.33 5.84 -9.06
CA ILE A 193 34.37 5.08 -7.81
C ILE A 193 33.69 5.87 -6.67
N ARG A 194 33.91 7.18 -6.57
CA ARG A 194 33.24 8.06 -5.60
C ARG A 194 31.72 8.03 -5.74
N GLN A 195 31.21 8.13 -6.97
CA GLN A 195 29.78 8.07 -7.27
C GLN A 195 29.19 6.68 -7.00
N GLN A 196 29.94 5.61 -7.30
CA GLN A 196 29.54 4.24 -6.96
C GLN A 196 29.46 4.02 -5.44
N SER A 197 30.42 4.51 -4.65
CA SER A 197 30.37 4.44 -3.18
C SER A 197 29.11 5.12 -2.64
N ALA A 198 28.87 6.38 -3.02
CA ALA A 198 27.70 7.14 -2.56
C ALA A 198 26.36 6.45 -2.92
N ARG A 199 26.31 5.75 -4.06
CA ARG A 199 25.16 4.92 -4.46
C ARG A 199 25.02 3.66 -3.60
N VAL A 200 26.12 3.01 -3.22
CA VAL A 200 26.11 1.86 -2.30
C VAL A 200 25.66 2.29 -0.91
N ASP A 201 26.16 3.41 -0.39
CA ASP A 201 25.77 3.96 0.91
C ASP A 201 24.26 4.29 0.95
N ALA A 202 23.72 4.91 -0.11
CA ALA A 202 22.29 5.16 -0.25
C ALA A 202 21.45 3.86 -0.29
N LEU A 203 21.93 2.82 -1.00
CA LEU A 203 21.27 1.51 -1.05
C LEU A 203 21.31 0.79 0.30
N LEU A 204 22.40 0.92 1.08
CA LEU A 204 22.49 0.38 2.45
C LEU A 204 21.47 1.05 3.38
N GLY A 205 21.24 2.36 3.23
CA GLY A 205 20.16 3.08 3.93
C GLY A 205 18.79 2.48 3.63
N VAL A 206 18.44 2.34 2.35
CA VAL A 206 17.16 1.75 1.89
C VAL A 206 16.99 0.29 2.37
N VAL A 207 18.06 -0.51 2.41
CA VAL A 207 18.04 -1.86 2.98
C VAL A 207 17.80 -1.84 4.50
N GLY A 208 18.33 -0.84 5.21
CA GLY A 208 18.01 -0.57 6.61
C GLY A 208 16.52 -0.28 6.82
N ASP A 209 15.96 0.66 6.07
CA ASP A 209 14.54 1.03 6.15
C ASP A 209 13.61 -0.15 5.84
N HIS A 210 13.88 -0.90 4.77
CA HIS A 210 13.13 -2.13 4.46
C HIS A 210 13.23 -3.18 5.57
N LYS A 211 14.39 -3.34 6.21
CA LYS A 211 14.56 -4.25 7.36
C LYS A 211 13.70 -3.83 8.56
N HIS A 212 13.54 -2.53 8.81
CA HIS A 212 12.63 -2.02 9.84
C HIS A 212 11.15 -2.21 9.47
N GLN A 213 10.77 -1.96 8.21
CA GLN A 213 9.40 -2.21 7.71
C GLN A 213 9.01 -3.70 7.80
N ILE A 214 9.93 -4.61 7.46
CA ILE A 214 9.71 -6.07 7.59
C ILE A 214 9.51 -6.47 9.06
N ALA A 215 10.20 -5.81 10.01
CA ALA A 215 10.01 -6.06 11.44
C ALA A 215 8.65 -5.56 11.96
N ASP A 216 8.19 -4.38 11.52
CA ASP A 216 6.85 -3.85 11.83
C ASP A 216 5.75 -4.78 11.31
N LEU A 217 5.80 -5.12 10.01
CA LEU A 217 4.84 -6.01 9.36
C LEU A 217 4.78 -7.38 10.05
N LYS A 218 5.92 -7.93 10.49
CA LYS A 218 5.98 -9.19 11.23
C LYS A 218 5.35 -9.11 12.63
N ASN A 219 5.44 -7.97 13.31
CA ASN A 219 4.77 -7.77 14.60
C ASN A 219 3.26 -7.61 14.41
N ARG A 220 2.83 -6.78 13.46
CA ARG A 220 1.40 -6.59 13.13
C ARG A 220 0.73 -7.87 12.64
N MET A 221 1.47 -8.74 11.95
CA MET A 221 0.99 -10.08 11.59
C MET A 221 0.74 -10.95 12.83
N ARG A 222 1.67 -10.98 13.80
CA ARG A 222 1.48 -11.69 15.08
C ARG A 222 0.27 -11.15 15.87
N GLU A 223 0.11 -9.83 15.92
CA GLU A 223 -1.05 -9.18 16.57
C GLU A 223 -2.37 -9.57 15.89
N SER A 224 -2.37 -9.65 14.55
CA SER A 224 -3.50 -10.16 13.76
C SER A 224 -3.78 -11.63 14.06
N ASP A 225 -2.76 -12.50 14.13
CA ASP A 225 -2.90 -13.92 14.46
C ASP A 225 -3.50 -14.10 15.87
N GLU A 226 -3.02 -13.35 16.86
CA GLU A 226 -3.59 -13.34 18.21
C GLU A 226 -5.06 -12.89 18.22
N TRP A 227 -5.41 -11.88 17.43
CA TRP A 227 -6.77 -11.35 17.33
C TRP A 227 -7.72 -12.33 16.62
N VAL A 228 -7.24 -13.02 15.57
CA VAL A 228 -7.97 -14.10 14.89
C VAL A 228 -8.23 -15.25 15.87
N ASN A 229 -7.22 -15.71 16.61
CA ASN A 229 -7.38 -16.76 17.61
C ASN A 229 -8.36 -16.36 18.74
N LYS A 230 -8.28 -15.11 19.23
CA LYS A 230 -9.23 -14.57 20.22
C LYS A 230 -10.66 -14.53 19.67
N ARG A 231 -10.85 -14.22 18.38
CA ARG A 231 -12.17 -14.24 17.72
C ARG A 231 -12.69 -15.65 17.44
N GLN A 232 -11.83 -16.59 17.05
CA GLN A 232 -12.23 -17.97 16.82
C GLN A 232 -12.82 -18.57 18.10
N LYS A 233 -12.16 -18.38 19.25
CA LYS A 233 -12.71 -18.82 20.54
C LYS A 233 -14.10 -18.24 20.81
N VAL A 234 -14.34 -16.96 20.50
CA VAL A 234 -15.68 -16.35 20.67
C VAL A 234 -16.72 -16.97 19.73
N ILE A 235 -16.34 -17.39 18.53
CA ILE A 235 -17.22 -18.13 17.61
C ILE A 235 -17.53 -19.52 18.17
N ASP A 236 -16.53 -20.21 18.75
CA ASP A 236 -16.68 -21.53 19.36
C ASP A 236 -17.61 -21.46 20.60
N ASP A 237 -17.35 -20.50 21.50
CA ASP A 237 -18.15 -20.22 22.71
C ASP A 237 -19.61 -19.88 22.33
N LEU A 238 -19.83 -19.05 21.30
CA LEU A 238 -21.17 -18.72 20.80
C LEU A 238 -21.86 -19.92 20.15
N SER A 239 -21.13 -20.77 19.43
CA SER A 239 -21.68 -21.98 18.81
C SER A 239 -22.20 -22.96 19.85
N ALA A 240 -21.44 -23.17 20.94
CA ALA A 240 -21.88 -24.00 22.07
C ALA A 240 -23.16 -23.44 22.75
N ILE A 241 -23.27 -22.11 22.88
CA ILE A 241 -24.48 -21.45 23.39
C ILE A 241 -25.68 -21.65 22.45
N VAL A 242 -25.48 -21.62 21.13
CA VAL A 242 -26.53 -21.88 20.14
C VAL A 242 -27.02 -23.32 20.22
N THR A 243 -26.11 -24.31 20.28
CA THR A 243 -26.48 -25.74 20.47
C THR A 243 -27.29 -25.93 21.75
N SER A 244 -26.77 -25.47 22.90
CA SER A 244 -27.44 -25.62 24.19
C SER A 244 -28.84 -24.97 24.23
N ARG A 245 -29.05 -23.86 23.50
CA ARG A 245 -30.37 -23.25 23.33
C ARG A 245 -31.29 -24.03 22.40
N GLY A 246 -30.76 -24.68 21.37
CA GLY A 246 -31.50 -25.60 20.50
C GLY A 246 -32.00 -26.85 21.25
N ASP A 247 -31.14 -27.43 22.10
CA ASP A 247 -31.50 -28.55 22.97
C ASP A 247 -32.63 -28.14 23.93
N ALA A 248 -32.46 -27.00 24.63
CA ALA A 248 -33.46 -26.48 25.55
C ALA A 248 -34.80 -26.12 24.87
N LEU A 249 -34.77 -25.63 23.63
CA LEU A 249 -35.97 -25.39 22.82
C LEU A 249 -36.69 -26.71 22.49
N THR A 250 -35.93 -27.75 22.14
CA THR A 250 -36.47 -29.09 21.85
C THR A 250 -37.17 -29.68 23.09
N THR A 251 -36.53 -29.59 24.27
CA THR A 251 -37.16 -30.02 25.53
C THR A 251 -38.39 -29.19 25.94
N LEU A 252 -38.50 -27.93 25.49
CA LEU A 252 -39.71 -27.12 25.68
C LEU A 252 -40.82 -27.51 24.69
N GLN A 253 -40.48 -27.85 23.45
CA GLN A 253 -41.39 -28.38 22.44
C GLN A 253 -42.02 -29.69 22.92
N GLU A 254 -41.21 -30.66 23.39
CA GLU A 254 -41.68 -31.93 23.95
C GLU A 254 -42.69 -31.75 25.10
N LYS A 255 -42.41 -30.80 26.01
CA LYS A 255 -43.29 -30.49 27.15
C LYS A 255 -44.57 -29.77 26.73
N HIS A 256 -44.51 -28.91 25.71
CA HIS A 256 -45.69 -28.28 25.14
C HIS A 256 -46.62 -29.33 24.52
N ASP A 257 -46.05 -30.28 23.77
CA ASP A 257 -46.83 -31.27 23.03
C ASP A 257 -47.42 -32.36 23.96
N ASP A 258 -46.70 -32.76 25.02
CA ASP A 258 -47.24 -33.54 26.15
C ASP A 258 -48.40 -32.83 26.86
N LEU A 259 -48.26 -31.52 27.14
CA LEU A 259 -49.30 -30.73 27.78
C LEU A 259 -50.54 -30.56 26.88
N ALA A 260 -50.33 -30.35 25.58
CA ALA A 260 -51.40 -30.30 24.58
C ALA A 260 -52.14 -31.65 24.49
N GLN A 261 -51.42 -32.77 24.53
CA GLN A 261 -52.03 -34.10 24.59
C GLN A 261 -52.86 -34.30 25.86
N LYS A 262 -52.38 -33.83 27.02
CA LYS A 262 -53.12 -33.88 28.29
C LYS A 262 -54.39 -33.02 28.27
N PHE A 263 -54.35 -31.82 27.69
CA PHE A 263 -55.55 -31.00 27.49
C PHE A 263 -56.55 -31.67 26.54
N ALA A 264 -56.10 -32.28 25.44
CA ALA A 264 -56.97 -33.03 24.54
C ALA A 264 -57.66 -34.22 25.25
N GLN A 265 -56.92 -34.97 26.08
CA GLN A 265 -57.50 -36.02 26.93
C GLN A 265 -58.53 -35.45 27.92
N GLN A 266 -58.24 -34.33 28.60
CA GLN A 266 -59.16 -33.71 29.54
C GLN A 266 -60.47 -33.25 28.87
N VAL A 267 -60.41 -32.72 27.64
CA VAL A 267 -61.61 -32.35 26.87
C VAL A 267 -62.46 -33.58 26.53
N GLU A 268 -61.85 -34.70 26.14
CA GLU A 268 -62.58 -35.95 25.89
C GLU A 268 -63.20 -36.55 27.16
N TRP A 269 -62.52 -36.45 28.32
CA TRP A 269 -63.11 -36.81 29.61
C TRP A 269 -64.31 -35.91 29.98
N GLY A 270 -64.23 -34.61 29.71
CA GLY A 270 -65.34 -33.66 29.91
C GLY A 270 -66.57 -34.05 29.09
N LYS A 271 -66.40 -34.33 27.79
CA LYS A 271 -67.49 -34.80 26.91
C LYS A 271 -68.11 -36.11 27.40
N ARG A 272 -67.33 -37.04 27.94
CA ARG A 272 -67.87 -38.30 28.51
C ARG A 272 -68.77 -38.03 29.71
N LEU A 273 -68.29 -37.24 30.66
CA LEU A 273 -69.06 -36.85 31.85
C LEU A 273 -70.36 -36.10 31.48
N GLU A 274 -70.33 -35.26 30.44
CA GLU A 274 -71.51 -34.58 29.91
C GLU A 274 -72.54 -35.59 29.34
N ASN A 275 -72.10 -36.54 28.52
CA ASN A 275 -72.96 -37.62 28.00
C ASN A 275 -73.52 -38.52 29.11
N ASP A 276 -72.69 -38.93 30.08
CA ASP A 276 -73.10 -39.77 31.21
C ASP A 276 -74.14 -39.07 32.10
N HIS A 277 -73.95 -37.77 32.35
CA HIS A 277 -74.92 -36.94 33.08
C HIS A 277 -76.25 -36.80 32.31
N ASP A 278 -76.19 -36.65 30.98
CA ASP A 278 -77.38 -36.53 30.13
C ASP A 278 -78.15 -37.87 29.99
N LEU A 279 -77.45 -39.01 30.06
CA LEU A 279 -78.05 -40.34 30.18
C LEU A 279 -78.78 -40.49 31.53
N LEU A 280 -78.10 -40.21 32.65
CA LEU A 280 -78.70 -40.27 33.99
C LEU A 280 -79.94 -39.37 34.11
N ARG A 281 -79.92 -38.19 33.50
CA ARG A 281 -81.08 -37.29 33.45
C ARG A 281 -82.28 -37.93 32.76
N ARG A 282 -82.06 -38.58 31.61
CA ARG A 282 -83.11 -39.29 30.85
C ARG A 282 -83.65 -40.51 31.60
N GLU A 283 -82.80 -41.22 32.36
CA GLU A 283 -83.25 -42.33 33.22
C GLU A 283 -84.15 -41.84 34.38
N VAL A 284 -83.80 -40.71 35.00
CA VAL A 284 -84.61 -40.06 36.03
C VAL A 284 -85.97 -39.58 35.46
N ASP A 285 -85.97 -38.92 34.31
CA ASP A 285 -87.20 -38.49 33.63
C ASP A 285 -88.09 -39.69 33.25
N LEU A 286 -87.49 -40.80 32.81
CA LEU A 286 -88.21 -42.04 32.49
C LEU A 286 -88.79 -42.71 33.74
N HIS A 287 -88.05 -42.77 34.84
CA HIS A 287 -88.56 -43.31 36.12
C HIS A 287 -89.77 -42.52 36.60
N ASP A 288 -89.67 -41.18 36.61
CA ASP A 288 -90.74 -40.29 37.02
C ASP A 288 -91.97 -40.43 36.12
N HIS A 289 -91.77 -40.58 34.80
CA HIS A 289 -92.86 -40.83 33.85
C HIS A 289 -93.56 -42.18 34.12
N ILE A 290 -92.82 -43.25 34.43
CA ILE A 290 -93.39 -44.57 34.78
C ILE A 290 -94.21 -44.48 36.09
N VAL A 291 -93.72 -43.75 37.10
CA VAL A 291 -94.41 -43.63 38.39
C VAL A 291 -95.64 -42.71 38.29
N LEU A 292 -95.56 -41.59 37.55
CA LEU A 292 -96.74 -40.76 37.25
C LEU A 292 -97.79 -41.53 36.44
N ARG A 293 -97.36 -42.36 35.48
CA ARG A 293 -98.25 -43.28 34.76
C ARG A 293 -98.93 -44.23 35.71
N ASN A 294 -98.21 -44.80 36.68
CA ASN A 294 -98.78 -45.69 37.68
C ASN A 294 -99.79 -44.97 38.60
N LEU A 295 -99.55 -43.71 38.96
CA LEU A 295 -100.53 -42.89 39.68
C LEU A 295 -101.82 -42.71 38.86
N VAL A 296 -101.71 -42.58 37.53
CA VAL A 296 -102.87 -42.55 36.62
C VAL A 296 -103.47 -43.95 36.36
N ASP A 297 -102.71 -45.05 36.44
CA ASP A 297 -103.22 -46.45 36.46
C ASP A 297 -104.20 -46.60 37.64
N GLN A 298 -103.82 -46.11 38.82
CA GLN A 298 -104.60 -46.27 40.06
C GLN A 298 -105.75 -45.26 40.17
N ALA A 299 -105.56 -43.99 39.80
CA ALA A 299 -106.62 -42.99 39.80
C ALA A 299 -107.77 -43.37 38.85
N GLN A 300 -107.46 -43.85 37.64
CA GLN A 300 -108.48 -44.29 36.68
C GLN A 300 -109.19 -45.57 37.12
N GLN A 301 -108.54 -46.44 37.91
CA GLN A 301 -109.20 -47.59 38.54
C GLN A 301 -110.19 -47.17 39.62
N ARG A 302 -109.85 -46.20 40.50
CA ARG A 302 -110.79 -45.67 41.51
C ARG A 302 -111.96 -44.95 40.85
N LEU A 303 -111.74 -44.18 39.79
CA LEU A 303 -112.81 -43.53 39.03
C LEU A 303 -113.78 -44.52 38.37
N ALA A 304 -113.25 -45.64 37.84
CA ALA A 304 -114.10 -46.74 37.36
C ALA A 304 -114.95 -47.35 38.49
N ALA A 305 -114.35 -47.62 39.65
CA ALA A 305 -115.08 -48.17 40.80
C ALA A 305 -116.19 -47.23 41.31
N ALA A 306 -115.88 -45.93 41.45
CA ALA A 306 -116.84 -44.89 41.83
C ALA A 306 -117.99 -44.74 40.81
N ALA A 307 -117.72 -44.95 39.52
CA ALA A 307 -118.73 -44.99 38.46
C ALA A 307 -119.45 -46.35 38.32
N GLY A 308 -119.21 -47.32 39.21
CA GLY A 308 -119.80 -48.67 39.14
C GLY A 308 -119.30 -49.53 37.97
N LEU A 309 -118.27 -49.09 37.24
CA LEU A 309 -117.75 -49.75 36.05
C LEU A 309 -116.88 -50.96 36.42
N GLN A 310 -117.45 -52.15 36.34
CA GLN A 310 -116.71 -53.39 36.53
C GLN A 310 -115.73 -53.65 35.38
N ALA A 311 -114.57 -54.25 35.70
CA ALA A 311 -113.66 -54.80 34.71
C ALA A 311 -114.34 -55.97 33.96
N SER A 312 -114.05 -56.14 32.65
CA SER A 312 -114.40 -57.41 32.00
C SER A 312 -113.55 -58.53 32.60
N ALA A 313 -114.07 -59.77 32.56
CA ALA A 313 -113.30 -60.95 32.93
C ALA A 313 -112.07 -61.16 32.01
N ASP A 314 -112.08 -60.58 30.81
CA ASP A 314 -111.04 -60.69 29.78
C ASP A 314 -109.83 -59.75 30.05
N ASP A 315 -109.22 -59.83 31.23
CA ASP A 315 -108.00 -59.10 31.65
C ASP A 315 -108.01 -57.55 31.54
N ALA A 316 -109.15 -56.95 31.22
CA ALA A 316 -109.27 -55.50 31.03
C ALA A 316 -109.24 -54.75 32.37
N SER A 317 -108.08 -54.20 32.75
CA SER A 317 -107.95 -53.42 33.99
C SER A 317 -108.96 -52.27 34.07
N ALA A 318 -109.45 -51.94 35.28
CA ALA A 318 -110.53 -50.95 35.41
C ALA A 318 -110.14 -49.54 34.88
N SER A 319 -108.84 -49.21 34.85
CA SER A 319 -108.31 -48.01 34.14
C SER A 319 -108.56 -48.07 32.63
N LEU A 320 -108.47 -49.24 32.01
CA LEU A 320 -108.84 -49.43 30.61
C LEU A 320 -110.35 -49.30 30.43
N THR A 321 -111.18 -49.90 31.30
CA THR A 321 -112.65 -49.75 31.27
C THR A 321 -113.06 -48.28 31.35
N TRP A 322 -112.47 -47.50 32.27
CA TRP A 322 -112.66 -46.04 32.35
C TRP A 322 -112.35 -45.36 31.02
N ARG A 323 -111.15 -45.61 30.47
CA ARG A 323 -110.70 -45.01 29.20
C ARG A 323 -111.53 -45.44 27.98
N VAL A 324 -112.15 -46.61 28.01
CA VAL A 324 -113.08 -47.08 26.96
C VAL A 324 -114.37 -46.26 27.00
N HIS A 325 -114.98 -46.04 28.17
CA HIS A 325 -116.22 -45.26 28.27
C HIS A 325 -116.04 -43.77 27.93
N LEU A 326 -114.81 -43.24 28.04
CA LEU A 326 -114.50 -41.88 27.56
C LEU A 326 -114.13 -41.82 26.07
N ARG A 327 -113.96 -42.95 25.37
CA ARG A 327 -113.32 -43.00 24.04
C ARG A 327 -114.00 -42.15 22.98
N ASP A 328 -115.32 -42.18 22.92
CA ASP A 328 -116.09 -41.67 21.77
C ASP A 328 -116.42 -40.16 21.86
N ALA A 329 -115.99 -39.51 22.96
CA ALA A 329 -116.07 -38.07 23.13
C ALA A 329 -114.87 -37.36 22.47
N LYS A 330 -115.15 -36.26 21.77
CA LYS A 330 -114.29 -35.64 20.73
C LYS A 330 -113.14 -34.81 21.28
N ASP A 331 -113.32 -34.23 22.47
CA ASP A 331 -112.37 -33.34 23.13
C ASP A 331 -112.38 -33.57 24.65
N ASP A 332 -111.40 -32.99 25.35
CA ASP A 332 -111.20 -33.21 26.79
C ASP A 332 -112.36 -32.69 27.68
N GLU A 333 -113.16 -31.73 27.22
CA GLU A 333 -114.31 -31.21 27.99
C GLU A 333 -115.59 -32.03 27.72
N GLU A 334 -115.80 -32.56 26.50
CA GLU A 334 -116.82 -33.59 26.24
C GLU A 334 -116.50 -34.87 27.04
N ARG A 335 -115.22 -35.27 27.07
CA ARG A 335 -114.72 -36.41 27.87
C ARG A 335 -114.90 -36.17 29.37
N LEU A 336 -114.67 -34.95 29.86
CA LEU A 336 -114.96 -34.57 31.25
C LEU A 336 -116.46 -34.59 31.57
N GLY A 337 -117.30 -34.13 30.64
CA GLY A 337 -118.77 -34.21 30.74
C GLY A 337 -119.27 -35.65 30.81
N VAL A 338 -118.67 -36.57 30.07
CA VAL A 338 -118.95 -38.02 30.18
C VAL A 338 -118.44 -38.57 31.51
N ALA A 339 -117.21 -38.26 31.92
CA ALA A 339 -116.63 -38.69 33.20
C ALA A 339 -117.50 -38.32 34.41
N ARG A 340 -117.99 -37.07 34.46
CA ARG A 340 -118.90 -36.60 35.53
C ARG A 340 -120.23 -37.34 35.52
N LYS A 341 -120.82 -37.61 34.35
CA LYS A 341 -122.07 -38.39 34.21
C LYS A 341 -121.89 -39.84 34.68
N LEU A 342 -120.75 -40.46 34.37
CA LEU A 342 -120.44 -41.83 34.80
C LEU A 342 -120.34 -41.93 36.33
N VAL A 343 -119.58 -41.03 36.97
CA VAL A 343 -119.44 -41.00 38.44
C VAL A 343 -120.77 -40.66 39.12
N ALA A 344 -121.53 -39.68 38.61
CA ALA A 344 -122.83 -39.30 39.17
C ALA A 344 -123.96 -40.35 38.94
N ALA A 345 -123.74 -41.33 38.07
CA ALA A 345 -124.62 -42.49 37.87
C ALA A 345 -124.14 -43.75 38.64
N GLY A 346 -122.98 -43.68 39.30
CA GLY A 346 -122.45 -44.74 40.15
C GLY A 346 -123.17 -44.87 41.50
N PRO A 347 -122.72 -45.79 42.37
CA PRO A 347 -123.23 -45.88 43.74
C PRO A 347 -122.97 -44.59 44.52
N ASP A 348 -123.99 -44.07 45.23
CA ASP A 348 -123.83 -42.88 46.06
C ASP A 348 -123.01 -43.20 47.33
N GLY A 349 -121.96 -42.41 47.58
CA GLY A 349 -120.95 -42.73 48.59
C GLY A 349 -119.76 -41.77 48.56
N GLU A 350 -118.82 -41.96 49.50
CA GLU A 350 -117.66 -41.06 49.67
C GLU A 350 -116.65 -41.15 48.52
N GLU A 351 -116.44 -42.34 47.93
CA GLU A 351 -115.59 -42.47 46.74
C GLU A 351 -116.15 -41.68 45.55
N SER A 352 -117.46 -41.66 45.35
CA SER A 352 -118.13 -40.91 44.28
C SER A 352 -118.05 -39.40 44.49
N LYS A 353 -118.10 -38.94 45.74
CA LYS A 353 -117.85 -37.52 46.08
C LYS A 353 -116.38 -37.14 45.84
N ALA A 354 -115.43 -37.94 46.31
CA ALA A 354 -114.00 -37.72 46.05
C ALA A 354 -113.64 -37.77 44.55
N ALA A 355 -114.34 -38.61 43.78
CA ALA A 355 -114.20 -38.68 42.32
C ALA A 355 -114.73 -37.42 41.63
N LEU A 356 -115.86 -36.85 42.08
CA LEU A 356 -116.34 -35.56 41.58
C LEU A 356 -115.40 -34.40 41.96
N GLU A 357 -114.89 -34.35 43.20
CA GLU A 357 -113.86 -33.39 43.62
C GLU A 357 -112.63 -33.43 42.68
N LEU A 358 -112.13 -34.62 42.35
CA LEU A 358 -111.02 -34.79 41.41
C LEU A 358 -111.37 -34.26 40.01
N LEU A 359 -112.58 -34.54 39.51
CA LEU A 359 -113.05 -34.11 38.19
C LEU A 359 -113.41 -32.61 38.14
N GLU A 360 -113.53 -31.92 39.26
CA GLU A 360 -113.66 -30.46 39.32
C GLU A 360 -112.30 -29.76 39.47
N SER A 361 -111.34 -30.42 40.13
CA SER A 361 -109.97 -29.94 40.30
C SER A 361 -109.17 -29.76 38.99
N GLY A 362 -107.97 -29.18 39.10
CA GLY A 362 -106.98 -29.16 38.00
C GLY A 362 -106.36 -30.52 37.68
N ALA A 363 -106.45 -31.51 38.57
CA ALA A 363 -105.91 -32.86 38.34
C ALA A 363 -106.72 -33.67 37.31
N ARG A 364 -107.96 -33.25 37.01
CA ARG A 364 -108.85 -33.89 36.03
C ARG A 364 -108.19 -34.18 34.69
N TYR A 365 -107.30 -33.30 34.22
CA TYR A 365 -106.59 -33.46 32.95
C TYR A 365 -105.83 -34.79 32.88
N PHE A 366 -105.15 -35.22 33.95
CA PHE A 366 -104.40 -36.48 33.94
C PHE A 366 -105.28 -37.73 33.78
N VAL A 367 -106.55 -37.67 34.22
CA VAL A 367 -107.47 -38.82 34.22
C VAL A 367 -108.44 -38.84 33.04
N VAL A 368 -108.70 -37.70 32.38
CA VAL A 368 -109.58 -37.63 31.18
C VAL A 368 -108.83 -37.46 29.86
N GLN A 369 -107.66 -36.82 29.82
CA GLN A 369 -107.03 -36.32 28.58
C GLN A 369 -106.84 -37.37 27.47
N HIS A 370 -107.08 -36.97 26.21
CA HIS A 370 -106.66 -37.75 25.04
C HIS A 370 -106.04 -36.88 23.91
N PRO A 371 -104.83 -37.22 23.41
CA PRO A 371 -103.92 -38.24 23.89
C PRO A 371 -103.27 -37.84 25.23
N SER A 372 -103.25 -38.77 26.19
CA SER A 372 -102.62 -38.53 27.50
C SER A 372 -101.10 -38.41 27.36
N SER A 373 -100.57 -37.24 27.71
CA SER A 373 -99.12 -36.94 27.76
C SER A 373 -98.30 -37.96 28.58
N ILE A 374 -98.94 -38.64 29.54
CA ILE A 374 -98.34 -39.63 30.46
C ILE A 374 -98.45 -41.08 29.94
N ARG A 375 -99.20 -41.35 28.85
CA ARG A 375 -99.41 -42.71 28.32
C ARG A 375 -99.04 -42.85 26.85
N LYS A 376 -97.90 -43.48 26.58
CA LYS A 376 -97.54 -44.01 25.27
C LYS A 376 -98.16 -45.41 25.03
N ALA A 377 -98.31 -45.76 23.76
CA ALA A 377 -98.80 -47.08 23.34
C ALA A 377 -97.68 -48.13 23.47
N GLY A 378 -98.04 -49.34 23.89
CA GLY A 378 -97.11 -50.48 24.03
C GLY A 378 -96.62 -50.75 25.46
N ASP A 379 -96.60 -49.78 26.38
CA ASP A 379 -96.08 -50.03 27.73
C ASP A 379 -97.05 -50.82 28.63
N GLY A 380 -96.82 -52.13 28.70
CA GLY A 380 -97.38 -53.07 29.70
C GLY A 380 -96.47 -53.23 30.91
N VAL A 381 -96.16 -52.12 31.61
CA VAL A 381 -95.30 -52.10 32.82
C VAL A 381 -96.18 -52.13 34.07
N ALA A 382 -95.83 -52.96 35.05
CA ALA A 382 -96.68 -53.26 36.21
C ALA A 382 -97.07 -52.04 37.07
N HIS A 383 -98.38 -51.74 37.18
CA HIS A 383 -98.97 -50.75 38.11
C HIS A 383 -98.81 -51.18 39.60
N GLY A 384 -97.56 -51.25 40.13
CA GLY A 384 -97.26 -51.68 41.52
C GLY A 384 -97.66 -50.67 42.62
N PRO A 385 -97.66 -51.03 43.92
CA PRO A 385 -98.06 -50.12 44.98
C PRO A 385 -97.15 -48.89 45.06
N LEU A 386 -97.75 -47.70 45.10
CA LEU A 386 -97.03 -46.43 45.15
C LEU A 386 -96.68 -46.06 46.58
N SER A 387 -95.40 -45.81 46.87
CA SER A 387 -95.02 -45.19 48.14
C SER A 387 -95.11 -43.67 48.06
N HIS A 388 -95.57 -43.04 49.15
CA HIS A 388 -95.61 -41.58 49.28
C HIS A 388 -94.22 -40.94 49.10
N VAL A 389 -93.14 -41.67 49.42
CA VAL A 389 -91.75 -41.22 49.25
C VAL A 389 -91.35 -41.14 47.77
N GLN A 390 -91.84 -42.05 46.92
CA GLN A 390 -91.63 -41.95 45.47
C GLN A 390 -92.40 -40.77 44.88
N LEU A 391 -93.67 -40.59 45.26
CA LEU A 391 -94.51 -39.52 44.73
C LEU A 391 -94.00 -38.13 45.14
N HIS A 392 -93.61 -37.94 46.41
CA HIS A 392 -93.03 -36.67 46.89
C HIS A 392 -91.78 -36.27 46.09
N ARG A 393 -90.85 -37.21 45.88
CA ARG A 393 -89.61 -36.99 45.10
C ARG A 393 -89.84 -36.63 43.63
N ILE A 394 -91.01 -36.95 43.08
CA ILE A 394 -91.39 -36.60 41.72
C ILE A 394 -92.06 -35.23 41.70
N ILE A 395 -92.96 -34.97 42.65
CA ILE A 395 -93.59 -33.65 42.85
C ILE A 395 -92.50 -32.58 42.96
N GLU A 396 -91.49 -32.76 43.82
CA GLU A 396 -90.36 -31.83 44.01
C GLU A 396 -89.57 -31.47 42.73
N ARG A 397 -89.74 -32.21 41.61
CA ARG A 397 -89.05 -31.98 40.33
C ARG A 397 -89.94 -31.45 39.22
N ARG A 398 -91.25 -31.25 39.46
CA ARG A 398 -92.22 -30.78 38.46
C ARG A 398 -92.46 -29.28 38.60
N SER A 399 -93.04 -28.66 37.59
CA SER A 399 -93.47 -27.25 37.68
C SER A 399 -94.56 -27.07 38.74
N ASP A 400 -94.61 -25.93 39.42
CA ASP A 400 -95.54 -25.69 40.55
C ASP A 400 -97.02 -25.99 40.21
N GLU A 401 -97.42 -25.75 38.96
CA GLU A 401 -98.76 -26.10 38.47
C GLU A 401 -98.95 -27.62 38.34
N GLU A 402 -97.98 -28.35 37.78
CA GLU A 402 -98.01 -29.82 37.78
C GLU A 402 -97.97 -30.37 39.20
N GLN A 403 -97.18 -29.78 40.11
CA GLN A 403 -97.10 -30.19 41.52
C GLN A 403 -98.47 -30.18 42.17
N ALA A 404 -99.19 -29.05 42.09
CA ALA A 404 -100.54 -28.93 42.65
C ALA A 404 -101.50 -29.99 42.09
N ARG A 405 -101.43 -30.26 40.77
CA ARG A 405 -102.25 -31.29 40.11
C ARG A 405 -101.86 -32.71 40.54
N ILE A 406 -100.57 -33.01 40.71
CA ILE A 406 -100.07 -34.33 41.12
C ILE A 406 -100.33 -34.59 42.61
N VAL A 407 -100.27 -33.58 43.47
CA VAL A 407 -100.67 -33.67 44.89
C VAL A 407 -102.14 -34.06 44.99
N ILE A 408 -103.05 -33.34 44.32
CA ILE A 408 -104.49 -33.67 44.35
C ILE A 408 -104.77 -35.08 43.79
N LEU A 409 -104.04 -35.50 42.76
CA LEU A 409 -104.14 -36.87 42.23
C LEU A 409 -103.60 -37.93 43.22
N THR A 410 -102.52 -37.59 43.94
CA THR A 410 -101.93 -38.41 45.01
C THR A 410 -102.90 -38.56 46.17
N ASP A 411 -103.49 -37.46 46.65
CA ASP A 411 -104.49 -37.47 47.71
C ASP A 411 -105.70 -38.31 47.30
N PHE A 412 -106.20 -38.19 46.08
CA PHE A 412 -107.30 -39.05 45.60
C PHE A 412 -106.95 -40.54 45.56
N VAL A 413 -105.73 -40.90 45.14
CA VAL A 413 -105.28 -42.30 45.12
C VAL A 413 -104.99 -42.83 46.54
N CYS A 414 -104.42 -42.02 47.41
CA CYS A 414 -103.95 -42.41 48.74
C CYS A 414 -104.92 -42.14 49.90
N ARG A 415 -106.03 -41.40 49.69
CA ARG A 415 -107.18 -41.36 50.62
C ARG A 415 -107.56 -42.79 50.97
N ALA A 416 -107.57 -43.13 52.27
CA ALA A 416 -107.69 -44.50 52.74
C ALA A 416 -108.96 -45.21 52.23
N LYS A 417 -108.90 -46.55 52.21
CA LYS A 417 -110.06 -47.44 52.08
C LYS A 417 -110.60 -47.79 53.46
#